data_AF-A0A9D8FLB2-F1
#
_entry.id   AF-A0A9D8FLB2-F1
#
_cell.length_a   1.000
_cell.length_b   1.000
_cell.length_c   1.000
_cell.angle_alpha   90.00
_cell.angle_beta   90.00
_cell.angle_gamma   90.00
#
_symmetry.space_group_name_H-M   'P 1'
#
loop_
_entity.id
_entity.type
_entity.pdbx_description
1 polymer ?
#
loop_
_entity_poly.entity_id
_entity_poly.type
_entity_poly.pdbx_seq_one_letter_code
_entity_poly.pdbx_strand_id
1 'polypeptide(L)'
;MTTVKKSLLFFFICLFTVFLGACSEEPMGTTVLKHYPINSMEGVITRSRVEFDEEITADGDGSLRITVSKPFRVRLYETGDIDVKNARLIYQAKLRTEDVEGKVYIQMWCHFPGKGEYYSRAIQSALSGTNEWTSQEIPFFLTKKDNPDNIKFDVVLTGKGTVWVDDIKLIRAPLR
;
A
#
# COMPACT_ATOMS: atom_id res chain seq x y z
N MET A 1 -81.21 30.96 22.70
CA MET A 1 -80.32 31.28 23.84
C MET A 1 -78.99 30.57 23.61
N THR A 2 -78.02 31.26 22.99
CA THR A 2 -76.83 31.89 23.65
C THR A 2 -75.86 30.83 24.18
N THR A 3 -74.84 30.40 23.42
CA THR A 3 -73.48 30.99 23.29
C THR A 3 -72.85 31.44 24.61
N VAL A 4 -71.66 30.90 24.93
CA VAL A 4 -70.40 31.55 25.37
C VAL A 4 -69.48 30.43 25.94
N LYS A 5 -68.35 30.03 25.32
CA LYS A 5 -66.98 30.62 25.18
C LYS A 5 -66.09 30.49 26.43
N LYS A 6 -64.82 30.14 26.16
CA LYS A 6 -63.56 30.24 26.96
C LYS A 6 -63.09 28.91 27.58
N SER A 7 -61.81 28.57 27.66
CA SER A 7 -60.51 29.08 27.16
C SER A 7 -59.43 28.22 27.86
N LEU A 8 -58.18 28.30 27.38
CA LEU A 8 -56.91 27.94 28.03
C LEU A 8 -56.58 26.43 28.06
N LEU A 9 -55.35 25.94 27.89
CA LEU A 9 -54.02 26.30 27.36
C LEU A 9 -53.12 25.09 27.78
N PHE A 10 -51.90 24.97 27.26
CA PHE A 10 -50.80 24.05 27.65
C PHE A 10 -50.88 22.65 27.02
N PHE A 11 -49.85 22.09 26.36
CA PHE A 11 -48.44 22.43 26.23
C PHE A 11 -47.93 21.66 24.99
N PHE A 12 -47.59 22.34 23.90
CA PHE A 12 -46.95 21.69 22.74
C PHE A 12 -45.47 21.53 23.08
N ILE A 13 -45.10 20.39 23.66
CA ILE A 13 -43.69 20.04 23.86
C ILE A 13 -43.12 19.73 22.48
N CYS A 14 -42.50 20.73 21.85
CA CYS A 14 -41.58 20.52 20.75
C CYS A 14 -40.40 19.69 21.27
N LEU A 15 -40.47 18.38 21.06
CA LEU A 15 -39.36 17.47 21.25
C LEU A 15 -38.34 17.75 20.14
N PHE A 16 -37.49 18.78 20.34
CA PHE A 16 -36.29 19.00 19.54
C PHE A 16 -35.29 17.90 19.88
N THR A 17 -35.45 16.74 19.25
CA THR A 17 -34.41 15.72 19.19
C THR A 17 -33.27 16.28 18.33
N VAL A 18 -32.31 16.91 18.99
CA VAL A 18 -31.02 17.23 18.39
C VAL A 18 -30.33 15.89 18.09
N PHE A 19 -30.55 15.35 16.89
CA PHE A 19 -29.68 14.33 16.32
C PHE A 19 -28.32 14.99 16.10
N LEU A 20 -27.48 14.96 17.12
CA LEU A 20 -26.03 15.06 16.95
C LEU A 20 -25.66 13.88 16.06
N GLY A 21 -25.51 14.15 14.76
CA GLY A 21 -24.90 13.23 13.81
C GLY A 21 -23.49 12.94 14.28
N ALA A 22 -23.34 11.96 15.15
CA ALA A 22 -22.07 11.27 15.31
C ALA A 22 -21.80 10.64 13.95
N CYS A 23 -20.94 11.27 13.15
CA CYS A 23 -20.25 10.57 12.08
C CYS A 23 -19.54 9.40 12.75
N SER A 24 -20.15 8.21 12.70
CA SER A 24 -19.43 6.98 12.93
C SER A 24 -18.37 6.91 11.83
N GLU A 25 -17.12 7.23 12.16
CA GLU A 25 -16.00 6.77 11.34
C GLU A 25 -16.10 5.24 11.35
N GLU A 26 -16.65 4.67 10.27
CA GLU A 26 -16.61 3.22 10.04
C GLU A 26 -15.16 2.75 10.26
N PRO A 27 -14.93 1.71 11.08
CA PRO A 27 -13.58 1.23 11.31
C PRO A 27 -12.98 0.85 9.97
N MET A 28 -12.02 1.64 9.50
CA MET A 28 -11.46 1.50 8.15
C MET A 28 -10.81 0.13 8.01
N GLY A 29 -11.51 -0.81 7.40
CA GLY A 29 -11.02 -2.17 7.17
C GLY A 29 -9.77 -2.18 6.29
N THR A 30 -9.04 -3.30 6.33
CA THR A 30 -7.90 -3.51 5.42
C THR A 30 -8.40 -3.50 3.97
N THR A 31 -7.81 -2.65 3.13
CA THR A 31 -8.22 -2.47 1.72
C THR A 31 -7.00 -2.41 0.81
N VAL A 32 -7.06 -3.06 -0.36
CA VAL A 32 -6.03 -2.94 -1.40
C VAL A 32 -6.23 -1.62 -2.15
N LEU A 33 -5.25 -0.72 -2.11
CA LEU A 33 -5.27 0.57 -2.80
C LEU A 33 -4.78 0.46 -4.24
N LYS A 34 -3.75 -0.36 -4.45
CA LYS A 34 -3.16 -0.67 -5.76
C LYS A 34 -2.76 -2.14 -5.81
N HIS A 35 -2.97 -2.78 -6.95
CA HIS A 35 -2.50 -4.13 -7.26
C HIS A 35 -1.84 -4.11 -8.63
N TYR A 36 -0.66 -4.72 -8.71
CA TYR A 36 0.14 -4.86 -9.92
C TYR A 36 0.41 -6.37 -10.10
N PRO A 37 -0.40 -7.06 -10.92
CA PRO A 37 -0.30 -8.51 -11.12
C PRO A 37 0.82 -8.93 -12.10
N ILE A 38 1.57 -7.96 -12.64
CA ILE A 38 2.67 -8.20 -13.58
C ILE A 38 2.27 -9.12 -14.75
N ASN A 39 1.45 -8.61 -15.67
CA ASN A 39 1.10 -9.29 -16.92
C ASN A 39 1.83 -8.71 -18.15
N SER A 40 2.68 -7.70 -17.93
CA SER A 40 3.48 -7.04 -18.96
C SER A 40 4.53 -6.13 -18.33
N MET A 41 5.37 -5.51 -19.15
CA MET A 41 6.26 -4.44 -18.73
C MET A 41 5.57 -3.06 -18.63
N GLU A 42 4.26 -2.95 -18.77
CA GLU A 42 3.55 -1.67 -18.64
C GLU A 42 3.75 -1.08 -17.23
N GLY A 43 3.94 0.25 -17.15
CA GLY A 43 4.14 0.94 -15.87
C GLY A 43 5.48 0.70 -15.17
N VAL A 44 6.26 -0.33 -15.55
CA VAL A 44 7.58 -0.61 -14.95
C VAL A 44 8.54 0.54 -15.24
N ILE A 45 9.17 1.10 -14.20
CA ILE A 45 10.02 2.29 -14.32
C ILE A 45 11.45 1.90 -14.74
N THR A 46 12.08 1.00 -14.00
CA THR A 46 13.44 0.54 -14.32
C THR A 46 13.37 -0.53 -15.41
N ARG A 47 13.88 -0.22 -16.60
CA ARG A 47 13.88 -1.15 -17.76
C ARG A 47 15.17 -1.97 -17.89
N SER A 48 16.28 -1.46 -17.37
CA SER A 48 17.56 -2.15 -17.50
C SER A 48 17.60 -3.38 -16.59
N ARG A 49 17.95 -4.54 -17.14
CA ARG A 49 18.08 -5.82 -16.40
C ARG A 49 16.76 -6.32 -15.81
N VAL A 50 15.63 -5.81 -16.30
CA VAL A 50 14.30 -6.24 -15.90
C VAL A 50 13.63 -6.78 -17.15
N GLU A 51 13.21 -8.03 -17.07
CA GLU A 51 12.54 -8.76 -18.14
C GLU A 51 11.20 -9.24 -17.62
N PHE A 52 10.20 -9.29 -18.50
CA PHE A 52 8.95 -9.97 -18.20
C PHE A 52 9.14 -11.47 -18.44
N ASP A 53 8.71 -12.27 -17.49
CA ASP A 53 8.77 -13.73 -17.53
C ASP A 53 7.33 -14.26 -17.39
N GLU A 54 6.80 -14.80 -18.48
CA GLU A 54 5.42 -15.32 -18.54
C GLU A 54 5.29 -16.69 -17.87
N GLU A 55 6.39 -17.45 -17.78
CA GLU A 55 6.36 -18.84 -17.32
C GLU A 55 6.55 -18.95 -15.81
N ILE A 56 7.45 -18.13 -15.25
CA ILE A 56 7.73 -18.11 -13.82
C ILE A 56 6.84 -17.08 -13.15
N THR A 57 5.70 -17.51 -12.63
CA THR A 57 4.71 -16.64 -11.96
C THR A 57 4.23 -17.24 -10.64
N ALA A 58 3.78 -16.37 -9.73
CA ALA A 58 3.23 -16.71 -8.43
C ALA A 58 1.69 -16.61 -8.39
N ASP A 59 1.07 -15.99 -9.40
CA ASP A 59 -0.39 -15.81 -9.49
C ASP A 59 -1.01 -16.24 -10.85
N GLY A 60 -0.18 -16.51 -11.86
CA GLY A 60 -0.62 -17.02 -13.17
C GLY A 60 -0.52 -16.00 -14.31
N ASP A 61 -0.21 -14.73 -14.03
CA ASP A 61 -0.16 -13.67 -15.05
C ASP A 61 1.24 -13.45 -15.63
N GLY A 62 2.28 -13.65 -14.82
CA GLY A 62 3.69 -13.48 -15.17
C GLY A 62 4.51 -13.00 -13.97
N SER A 63 5.75 -12.55 -14.18
CA SER A 63 6.53 -11.85 -13.17
C SER A 63 7.65 -10.98 -13.78
N LEU A 64 8.27 -10.15 -12.94
CA LEU A 64 9.46 -9.40 -13.33
C LEU A 64 10.71 -10.15 -12.92
N ARG A 65 11.46 -10.66 -13.89
CA ARG A 65 12.77 -11.26 -13.71
C ARG A 65 13.86 -10.20 -13.72
N ILE A 66 14.69 -10.19 -12.69
CA ILE A 66 15.76 -9.22 -12.48
C ILE A 66 17.06 -9.97 -12.25
N THR A 67 18.01 -9.91 -13.19
CA THR A 67 19.32 -10.55 -13.08
C THR A 67 20.44 -9.51 -13.03
N VAL A 68 21.28 -9.58 -12.00
CA VAL A 68 22.33 -8.59 -11.76
C VAL A 68 23.65 -9.26 -11.36
N SER A 69 24.77 -8.62 -11.73
CA SER A 69 26.12 -9.06 -11.38
C SER A 69 26.77 -8.26 -10.24
N LYS A 70 26.08 -7.23 -9.74
CA LYS A 70 26.55 -6.31 -8.71
C LYS A 70 25.33 -5.67 -8.00
N PRO A 71 25.52 -5.02 -6.83
CA PRO A 71 24.41 -4.38 -6.13
C PRO A 71 23.59 -3.47 -7.03
N PHE A 72 22.28 -3.62 -6.96
CA PHE A 72 21.34 -2.93 -7.84
C PHE A 72 20.02 -2.69 -7.14
N ARG A 73 19.44 -1.51 -7.35
CA ARG A 73 18.11 -1.15 -6.88
C ARG A 73 17.23 -0.92 -8.09
N VAL A 74 16.11 -1.63 -8.12
CA VAL A 74 15.13 -1.56 -9.19
C VAL A 74 13.93 -0.80 -8.67
N ARG A 75 13.62 0.35 -9.28
CA ARG A 75 12.33 1.00 -9.10
C ARG A 75 11.31 0.36 -10.01
N LEU A 76 10.28 -0.23 -9.43
CA LEU A 76 9.26 -0.98 -10.14
C LEU A 76 8.14 -0.04 -10.57
N TYR A 77 7.40 0.51 -9.61
CA TYR A 77 6.22 1.33 -9.85
C TYR A 77 6.18 2.56 -8.95
N GLU A 78 5.39 3.53 -9.37
CA GLU A 78 5.00 4.69 -8.57
C GLU A 78 3.48 4.82 -8.61
N THR A 79 2.88 5.24 -7.50
CA THR A 79 1.41 5.36 -7.39
C THR A 79 0.87 6.66 -7.95
N GLY A 80 1.71 7.71 -7.99
CA GLY A 80 1.23 9.08 -8.00
C GLY A 80 0.50 9.42 -6.70
N ASP A 81 -0.27 10.51 -6.73
CA ASP A 81 -1.02 10.99 -5.58
C ASP A 81 -2.12 10.00 -5.18
N ILE A 82 -2.17 9.70 -3.88
CA ILE A 82 -3.24 8.92 -3.26
C ILE A 82 -3.65 9.57 -1.95
N ASP A 83 -4.95 9.75 -1.72
CA ASP A 83 -5.43 10.29 -0.44
C ASP A 83 -5.45 9.20 0.62
N VAL A 84 -4.41 9.17 1.45
CA VAL A 84 -4.27 8.20 2.54
C VAL A 84 -3.64 8.83 3.77
N LYS A 85 -4.43 8.91 4.83
CA LYS A 85 -4.04 9.47 6.13
C LYS A 85 -4.44 8.50 7.25
N ASN A 86 -3.81 8.67 8.41
CA ASN A 86 -4.17 7.95 9.65
C ASN A 86 -4.26 6.43 9.45
N ALA A 87 -3.25 5.85 8.80
CA ALA A 87 -3.27 4.48 8.35
C ALA A 87 -1.86 3.86 8.36
N ARG A 88 -1.82 2.54 8.34
CA ARG A 88 -0.62 1.79 7.99
C ARG A 88 -0.70 1.45 6.51
N LEU A 89 0.21 2.02 5.73
CA LEU A 89 0.49 1.55 4.37
C LEU A 89 1.35 0.30 4.44
N ILE A 90 1.00 -0.72 3.67
CA ILE A 90 1.73 -1.97 3.60
C ILE A 90 2.10 -2.20 2.14
N TYR A 91 3.39 -2.22 1.85
CA TYR A 91 3.90 -2.74 0.59
C TYR A 91 4.08 -4.24 0.76
N GLN A 92 3.34 -5.03 -0.03
CA GLN A 92 3.45 -6.47 -0.12
C GLN A 92 3.90 -6.88 -1.52
N ALA A 93 4.76 -7.89 -1.62
CA ALA A 93 5.12 -8.55 -2.88
C ALA A 93 5.54 -9.99 -2.63
N LYS A 94 5.42 -10.84 -3.64
CA LYS A 94 6.03 -12.17 -3.67
C LYS A 94 7.39 -12.10 -4.36
N LEU A 95 8.38 -12.72 -3.76
CA LEU A 95 9.74 -12.83 -4.29
C LEU A 95 10.13 -14.29 -4.45
N ARG A 96 10.76 -14.62 -5.57
CA ARG A 96 11.53 -15.86 -5.77
C ARG A 96 12.97 -15.47 -6.07
N THR A 97 13.95 -16.22 -5.61
CA THR A 97 15.38 -15.89 -5.83
C THR A 97 16.14 -17.11 -6.31
N GLU A 98 17.15 -16.87 -7.13
CA GLU A 98 18.10 -17.89 -7.60
C GLU A 98 19.52 -17.35 -7.50
N ASP A 99 20.40 -18.16 -6.89
CA ASP A 99 21.85 -17.92 -6.78
C ASP A 99 22.22 -16.51 -6.30
N VAL A 100 21.44 -15.98 -5.36
CA VAL A 100 21.71 -14.68 -4.76
C VAL A 100 22.92 -14.77 -3.83
N GLU A 101 24.00 -14.10 -4.23
CA GLU A 101 25.11 -13.77 -3.35
C GLU A 101 24.91 -12.33 -2.84
N GLY A 102 24.41 -12.21 -1.61
CA GLY A 102 24.03 -10.93 -1.01
C GLY A 102 22.65 -11.03 -0.38
N LYS A 103 21.86 -9.95 -0.46
CA LYS A 103 20.50 -9.89 0.06
C LYS A 103 19.55 -9.31 -0.97
N VAL A 104 18.33 -9.83 -1.00
CA VAL A 104 17.20 -9.26 -1.74
C VAL A 104 16.08 -8.87 -0.79
N TYR A 105 15.56 -7.66 -0.91
CA TYR A 105 14.44 -7.18 -0.11
C TYR A 105 13.63 -6.09 -0.81
N ILE A 106 12.36 -5.99 -0.46
CA ILE A 106 11.50 -4.88 -0.87
C ILE A 106 11.78 -3.60 -0.07
N GLN A 107 11.59 -2.46 -0.73
CA GLN A 107 11.69 -1.13 -0.15
C GLN A 107 10.53 -0.26 -0.66
N MET A 108 9.91 0.52 0.24
CA MET A 108 8.89 1.50 -0.10
C MET A 108 9.42 2.90 0.22
N TRP A 109 9.20 3.85 -0.68
CA TRP A 109 9.46 5.28 -0.46
C TRP A 109 8.14 6.04 -0.49
N CYS A 110 7.94 6.95 0.46
CA CYS A 110 6.81 7.86 0.51
C CYS A 110 7.34 9.30 0.43
N HIS A 111 6.92 10.05 -0.58
CA HIS A 111 7.16 11.49 -0.67
C HIS A 111 6.04 12.24 0.04
N PHE A 112 6.39 13.30 0.77
CA PHE A 112 5.46 14.16 1.47
C PHE A 112 5.70 15.62 1.07
N PRO A 113 4.65 16.36 0.66
CA PRO A 113 4.76 17.76 0.29
C PRO A 113 5.46 18.58 1.37
N GLY A 114 6.55 19.26 1.00
CA GLY A 114 7.32 20.12 1.90
C GLY A 114 8.15 19.41 2.97
N LYS A 115 8.11 18.07 3.07
CA LYS A 115 8.92 17.29 4.03
C LYS A 115 9.96 16.37 3.35
N GLY A 116 9.78 16.05 2.06
CA GLY A 116 10.69 15.18 1.31
C GLY A 116 10.31 13.70 1.37
N GLU A 117 11.28 12.81 1.15
CA GLU A 117 11.06 11.37 1.05
C GLU A 117 11.54 10.60 2.28
N TYR A 118 10.73 9.62 2.69
CA TYR A 118 11.02 8.68 3.77
C TYR A 118 10.80 7.25 3.28
N TYR A 119 11.42 6.26 3.91
CA TYR A 119 11.35 4.89 3.43
C TYR A 119 11.19 3.84 4.53
N SER A 120 10.67 2.68 4.12
CA SER A 120 10.66 1.43 4.89
C SER A 120 11.35 0.32 4.09
N ARG A 121 11.98 -0.67 4.75
CA ARG A 121 12.75 -1.74 4.09
C ARG A 121 12.60 -3.08 4.79
N ALA A 122 12.53 -4.17 4.01
CA ALA A 122 12.40 -5.53 4.53
C ALA A 122 13.76 -6.16 4.91
N ILE A 123 14.65 -5.41 5.58
CA ILE A 123 16.02 -5.88 5.87
C ILE A 123 16.02 -7.13 6.77
N GLN A 124 15.09 -7.21 7.72
CA GLN A 124 14.99 -8.30 8.68
C GLN A 124 14.52 -9.62 8.04
N SER A 125 13.76 -9.54 6.95
CA SER A 125 13.22 -10.69 6.20
C SER A 125 13.89 -10.87 4.83
N ALA A 126 15.04 -10.21 4.61
CA ALA A 126 15.75 -10.25 3.34
C ALA A 126 16.15 -11.69 2.95
N LEU A 127 16.02 -12.00 1.66
CA LEU A 127 16.32 -13.32 1.09
C LEU A 127 17.76 -13.39 0.59
N SER A 128 18.35 -14.58 0.61
CA SER A 128 19.69 -14.89 0.09
C SER A 128 19.71 -16.32 -0.47
N GLY A 129 20.61 -16.62 -1.40
CA GLY A 129 20.67 -17.92 -2.07
C GLY A 129 19.47 -18.15 -2.99
N THR A 130 19.02 -19.40 -3.06
CA THR A 130 17.88 -19.82 -3.87
C THR A 130 16.67 -20.09 -2.97
N ASN A 131 15.53 -19.47 -3.27
CA ASN A 131 14.32 -19.55 -2.48
C ASN A 131 13.12 -19.63 -3.43
N GLU A 132 12.15 -20.49 -3.08
CA GLU A 132 10.84 -20.48 -3.71
C GLU A 132 10.03 -19.24 -3.33
N TRP A 133 8.89 -19.05 -3.99
CA TRP A 133 8.01 -17.90 -3.77
C TRP A 133 7.74 -17.63 -2.29
N THR A 134 8.21 -16.47 -1.84
CA THR A 134 8.11 -16.01 -0.46
C THR A 134 7.44 -14.64 -0.43
N SER A 135 6.41 -14.49 0.40
CA SER A 135 5.77 -13.19 0.60
C SER A 135 6.61 -12.31 1.52
N GLN A 136 6.91 -11.08 1.10
CA GLN A 136 7.45 -10.03 1.94
C GLN A 136 6.43 -8.92 2.08
N GLU A 137 6.36 -8.35 3.29
CA GLU A 137 5.61 -7.13 3.54
C GLU A 137 6.37 -6.17 4.44
N ILE A 138 6.19 -4.87 4.21
CA ILE A 138 6.72 -3.82 5.07
C ILE A 138 5.68 -2.74 5.34
N PRO A 139 5.54 -2.32 6.61
CA PRO A 139 4.65 -1.22 6.95
C PRO A 139 5.34 0.13 6.80
N PHE A 140 4.52 1.16 6.56
CA PHE A 140 4.84 2.57 6.74
C PHE A 140 3.65 3.22 7.46
N PHE A 141 3.91 3.88 8.58
CA PHE A 141 2.87 4.39 9.47
C PHE A 141 2.62 5.87 9.16
N LEU A 142 1.36 6.21 8.89
CA LEU A 142 0.93 7.58 8.59
C LEU A 142 0.04 8.07 9.72
N THR A 143 0.43 9.17 10.37
CA THR A 143 -0.45 9.83 11.34
C THR A 143 -1.57 10.61 10.64
N LYS A 144 -2.47 11.24 11.39
CA LYS A 144 -3.49 12.15 10.82
C LYS A 144 -2.91 13.33 10.02
N LYS A 145 -1.64 13.69 10.26
CA LYS A 145 -0.94 14.81 9.60
C LYS A 145 -0.09 14.37 8.40
N ASP A 146 0.01 13.07 8.15
CA ASP A 146 0.85 12.52 7.11
C ASP A 146 -0.03 12.09 5.94
N ASN A 147 0.23 12.67 4.78
CA ASN A 147 -0.43 12.35 3.52
C ASN A 147 0.62 12.38 2.43
N PRO A 148 1.10 11.22 1.95
CA PRO A 148 2.04 11.18 0.87
C PRO A 148 1.34 11.52 -0.45
N ASP A 149 2.01 12.25 -1.32
CA ASP A 149 1.56 12.59 -2.69
C ASP A 149 2.25 11.72 -3.76
N ASN A 150 3.17 10.84 -3.35
CA ASN A 150 3.70 9.78 -4.19
C ASN A 150 4.28 8.64 -3.35
N ILE A 151 4.08 7.40 -3.80
CA ILE A 151 4.66 6.20 -3.20
C ILE A 151 5.39 5.41 -4.29
N LYS A 152 6.61 4.97 -3.98
CA LYS A 152 7.49 4.24 -4.90
C LYS A 152 7.82 2.87 -4.35
N PHE A 153 7.75 1.86 -5.20
CA PHE A 153 8.06 0.48 -4.87
C PHE A 153 9.39 0.08 -5.51
N ASP A 154 10.33 -0.32 -4.66
CA ASP A 154 11.66 -0.74 -5.05
C ASP A 154 11.91 -2.20 -4.62
N VAL A 155 12.70 -2.93 -5.41
CA VAL A 155 13.38 -4.16 -4.98
C VAL A 155 14.89 -3.90 -4.99
N VAL A 156 15.57 -4.29 -3.93
CA VAL A 156 16.99 -4.04 -3.73
C VAL A 156 17.74 -5.35 -3.65
N LEU A 157 18.75 -5.50 -4.51
CA LEU A 157 19.74 -6.58 -4.49
C LEU A 157 21.09 -6.01 -4.03
N THR A 158 21.69 -6.59 -2.99
CA THR A 158 22.97 -6.11 -2.43
C THR A 158 24.19 -6.85 -2.97
N GLY A 159 24.02 -7.64 -4.03
CA GLY A 159 25.09 -8.39 -4.70
C GLY A 159 24.58 -8.97 -6.01
N LYS A 160 25.10 -10.13 -6.44
CA LYS A 160 24.69 -10.76 -7.72
C LYS A 160 23.60 -11.81 -7.50
N GLY A 161 22.90 -12.16 -8.58
CA GLY A 161 21.88 -13.21 -8.59
C GLY A 161 20.66 -12.81 -9.42
N THR A 162 19.63 -13.63 -9.34
CA THR A 162 18.33 -13.39 -9.98
C THR A 162 17.22 -13.32 -8.93
N VAL A 163 16.29 -12.38 -9.11
CA VAL A 163 15.03 -12.33 -8.37
C VAL A 163 13.87 -12.23 -9.36
N TRP A 164 12.79 -12.97 -9.10
CA TRP A 164 11.48 -12.73 -9.70
C TRP A 164 10.59 -12.03 -8.68
N VAL A 165 9.86 -11.02 -9.14
CA VAL A 165 8.96 -10.20 -8.32
C VAL A 165 7.56 -10.26 -8.90
N ASP A 166 6.59 -10.55 -8.04
CA ASP A 166 5.21 -10.75 -8.46
C ASP A 166 4.20 -10.33 -7.37
N ASP A 167 2.91 -10.26 -7.73
CA ASP A 167 1.76 -9.97 -6.87
C ASP A 167 1.97 -8.73 -5.97
N ILE A 168 2.40 -7.62 -6.58
CA ILE A 168 2.75 -6.39 -5.85
C ILE A 168 1.47 -5.65 -5.45
N LYS A 169 1.36 -5.33 -4.16
CA LYS A 169 0.19 -4.64 -3.59
C LYS A 169 0.60 -3.48 -2.70
N LEU A 170 -0.17 -2.41 -2.79
CA LEU A 170 -0.25 -1.39 -1.76
C LEU A 170 -1.55 -1.58 -0.99
N ILE A 171 -1.43 -1.83 0.31
CA ILE A 171 -2.56 -2.12 1.18
C ILE A 171 -2.65 -1.01 2.23
N ARG A 172 -3.87 -0.54 2.49
CA ARG A 172 -4.22 0.30 3.63
C ARG A 172 -4.73 -0.59 4.75
N ALA A 173 -4.24 -0.38 5.96
CA ALA A 173 -4.77 -0.98 7.18
C ALA A 173 -4.93 0.07 8.30
N PRO A 174 -5.77 -0.19 9.32
CA PRO A 174 -5.79 0.63 10.53
C PRO A 174 -4.41 0.79 11.16
N LEU A 175 -4.17 1.95 11.79
CA LEU A 175 -3.15 2.05 12.82
C LEU A 175 -3.61 1.18 14.00
N ARG A 176 -2.78 0.21 14.40
CA ARG A 176 -3.01 -0.60 15.60
C ARG A 176 -2.34 0.06 16.79
#